data_AF-A0A2J7RC76-F1
#
_entry.id   AF-A0A2J7RC76-F1
#
_cell.length_a   1.000
_cell.length_b   1.000
_cell.length_c   1.000
_cell.angle_alpha   90.00
_cell.angle_beta   90.00
_cell.angle_gamma   90.00
#
_symmetry.space_group_name_H-M   'P 1'
#
loop_
_entity.id
_entity.type
_entity.pdbx_description
1 polymer ?
#
loop_
_entity_poly.entity_id
_entity_poly.type
_entity_poly.pdbx_seq_one_letter_code
_entity_poly.pdbx_strand_id
1 'polypeptide(L)'
;MIIIVLSATLLATLAAGQSQDSCYADQTDPYILFGTATPYEAVSNTNASYVYIDKCEAKQFWIISRHGTRYADADEVDELKDLYDLQEKIIKNHEKDGSGSLCAKDLENLKLWTLQVVSNVKRDLTPQGYNDLYRLGKRFKSRFPALFKQTVTKDSFKVQFTTKQRTAASAIAFVDGLFGTGMGLEFPEALEDDMLIKPYASCKKWEKDVEKNKDTTKEMKKF
;
A
#
# COMPACT_ATOMS: atom_id res chain seq x y z
N MET A 1 5.59 64.15 23.68
CA MET A 1 4.40 63.38 23.28
C MET A 1 4.54 62.62 21.95
N ILE A 2 5.61 62.79 21.17
CA ILE A 2 5.81 62.11 19.87
C ILE A 2 6.62 60.80 20.00
N ILE A 3 7.46 60.68 21.04
CA ILE A 3 8.36 59.53 21.23
C ILE A 3 7.62 58.27 21.73
N ILE A 4 6.48 58.42 22.43
CA ILE A 4 5.70 57.29 22.97
C ILE A 4 4.90 56.56 21.86
N VAL A 5 4.58 57.25 20.76
CA VAL A 5 3.81 56.68 19.65
C VAL A 5 4.69 55.82 18.73
N LEU A 6 5.99 56.15 18.63
CA LEU A 6 6.97 55.37 17.86
C LEU A 6 7.38 54.06 18.56
N SER A 7 7.32 53.98 19.88
CA SER A 7 7.55 52.73 20.61
C SER A 7 6.39 51.74 20.51
N ALA A 8 5.15 52.21 20.38
CA ALA A 8 3.98 51.34 20.25
C ALA A 8 3.87 50.68 18.87
N THR A 9 4.36 51.35 17.82
CA THR A 9 4.37 50.81 16.45
C THR A 9 5.50 49.81 16.20
N LEU A 10 6.61 49.92 16.93
CA LEU A 10 7.73 48.96 16.84
C LEU A 10 7.50 47.68 17.67
N LEU A 11 6.66 47.73 18.72
CA LEU A 11 6.22 46.54 19.46
C LEU A 11 5.09 45.76 18.76
N ALA A 12 4.30 46.42 17.91
CA ALA A 12 3.26 45.75 17.12
C ALA A 12 3.82 44.93 15.95
N THR A 13 5.03 45.23 15.46
CA THR A 13 5.67 44.47 14.38
C THR A 13 6.45 43.24 14.87
N LEU A 14 6.67 43.09 16.19
CA LEU A 14 7.30 41.91 16.79
C LEU A 14 6.30 40.83 17.25
N ALA A 15 5.00 41.15 17.30
CA ALA A 15 3.94 40.19 17.63
C ALA A 15 3.27 39.55 16.40
N ALA A 16 3.65 39.96 15.19
CA ALA A 16 3.25 39.34 13.93
C ALA A 16 4.36 38.43 13.38
N GLY A 17 5.02 37.68 14.26
CA GLY A 17 5.61 36.41 13.84
C GLY A 17 4.46 35.47 13.55
N GLN A 18 3.79 35.64 12.41
CA GLN A 18 2.87 34.64 11.87
C GLN A 18 3.67 33.33 11.87
N SER A 19 3.25 32.35 12.68
CA SER A 19 3.47 30.97 12.29
C SER A 19 3.01 30.92 10.84
N GLN A 20 3.90 30.58 9.92
CA GLN A 20 3.41 30.12 8.64
C GLN A 20 2.59 28.88 8.98
N ASP A 21 1.27 29.05 9.08
CA ASP A 21 0.31 27.99 9.31
C ASP A 21 0.34 27.11 8.06
N SER A 22 1.35 26.25 7.96
CA SER A 22 1.46 25.29 6.89
C SER A 22 0.35 24.27 7.08
N CYS A 23 -0.66 24.32 6.22
CA CYS A 23 -1.74 23.34 6.19
C CYS A 23 -1.25 22.02 5.56
N TYR A 24 -1.59 20.89 6.17
CA TYR A 24 -1.44 19.57 5.53
C TYR A 24 -2.28 19.46 4.26
N ALA A 25 -3.44 20.11 4.22
CA ALA A 25 -4.32 20.18 3.07
C ALA A 25 -3.70 20.85 1.83
N ASP A 26 -2.61 21.61 2.02
CA ASP A 26 -1.87 22.27 0.94
C ASP A 26 -0.56 21.53 0.60
N GLN A 27 -0.25 20.41 1.28
CA GLN A 27 0.89 19.58 0.93
C GLN A 27 0.67 18.88 -0.41
N THR A 28 1.53 19.21 -1.37
CA THR A 28 1.52 18.60 -2.71
C THR A 28 2.17 17.22 -2.73
N ASP A 29 2.97 16.88 -1.70
CA ASP A 29 3.68 15.60 -1.57
C ASP A 29 3.51 15.03 -0.15
N PRO A 30 2.32 14.50 0.19
CA PRO A 30 2.07 13.95 1.51
C PRO A 30 2.87 12.65 1.74
N TYR A 31 3.09 12.31 3.01
CA TYR A 31 3.72 11.03 3.35
C TYR A 31 2.81 9.85 2.98
N ILE A 32 3.29 8.96 2.10
CA ILE A 32 2.51 7.83 1.53
C ILE A 32 3.05 6.44 1.91
N LEU A 33 4.01 6.34 2.83
CA LEU A 33 4.68 5.09 3.15
C LEU A 33 4.06 4.43 4.41
N PHE A 34 3.25 3.39 4.19
CA PHE A 34 2.50 2.67 5.23
C PHE A 34 3.12 1.29 5.56
N GLY A 35 4.45 1.18 5.50
CA GLY A 35 5.16 -0.07 5.73
C GLY A 35 4.70 -1.17 4.76
N THR A 36 4.25 -2.31 5.29
CA THR A 36 3.76 -3.42 4.45
C THR A 36 2.42 -3.15 3.77
N ALA A 37 1.73 -2.06 4.11
CA ALA A 37 0.50 -1.61 3.44
C ALA A 37 0.74 -0.53 2.38
N THR A 38 2.00 -0.13 2.14
CA THR A 38 2.34 0.85 1.09
C THR A 38 1.86 0.33 -0.28
N PRO A 39 1.02 1.08 -1.01
CA PRO A 39 0.57 0.68 -2.35
C PRO A 39 1.76 0.52 -3.29
N TYR A 40 1.79 -0.54 -4.08
CA TYR A 40 2.92 -0.76 -5.00
C TYR A 40 3.06 0.39 -6.00
N GLU A 41 1.95 0.94 -6.50
CA GLU A 41 1.98 2.07 -7.43
C GLU A 41 2.77 3.29 -6.92
N ALA A 42 2.73 3.55 -5.61
CA ALA A 42 3.43 4.66 -4.98
C ALA A 42 4.95 4.51 -5.00
N VAL A 43 5.45 3.28 -5.04
CA VAL A 43 6.88 2.96 -4.93
C VAL A 43 7.42 2.13 -6.09
N SER A 44 6.58 1.87 -7.10
CA SER A 44 6.93 0.95 -8.18
C SER A 44 8.01 1.53 -9.10
N ASN A 45 8.95 0.68 -9.51
CA ASN A 45 9.83 1.02 -10.62
C ASN A 45 9.07 0.90 -11.94
N THR A 46 8.90 2.03 -12.63
CA THR A 46 8.19 2.12 -13.91
C THR A 46 9.07 1.82 -15.12
N ASN A 47 10.38 1.60 -14.93
CA ASN A 47 11.31 1.27 -16.01
C ASN A 47 10.89 -0.03 -16.73
N ALA A 48 10.46 0.13 -17.97
CA ALA A 48 10.09 -0.93 -18.88
C ALA A 48 11.11 -1.13 -20.02
N SER A 49 12.27 -0.48 -19.94
CA SER A 49 13.31 -0.52 -20.98
C SER A 49 13.81 -1.95 -21.19
N TYR A 50 14.01 -2.30 -22.46
CA TYR A 50 14.57 -3.59 -22.85
C TYR A 50 15.90 -3.86 -22.14
N VAL A 51 16.01 -5.04 -21.54
CA VAL A 51 17.26 -5.49 -20.91
C VAL A 51 18.17 -6.05 -22.01
N TYR A 52 19.14 -5.24 -22.43
CA TYR A 52 20.13 -5.61 -23.43
C TYR A 52 21.47 -5.96 -22.78
N ILE A 53 22.00 -7.12 -23.15
CA ILE A 53 23.36 -7.57 -22.83
C ILE A 53 23.95 -8.07 -24.15
N ASP A 54 25.13 -7.56 -24.53
CA ASP A 54 25.76 -7.95 -25.81
C ASP A 54 25.90 -9.46 -25.92
N LYS A 55 25.51 -10.02 -27.08
CA LYS A 55 25.53 -11.46 -27.39
C LYS A 55 24.74 -12.36 -26.42
N CYS A 56 23.89 -11.81 -25.57
CA CYS A 56 23.03 -12.57 -24.67
C CYS A 56 21.54 -12.37 -25.01
N GLU A 57 20.77 -13.44 -24.84
CA GLU A 57 19.31 -13.41 -24.94
C GLU A 57 18.72 -14.08 -23.70
N ALA A 58 17.70 -13.46 -23.11
CA ALA A 58 17.00 -14.08 -21.99
C ALA A 58 16.35 -15.39 -22.45
N LYS A 59 16.53 -16.47 -21.66
CA LYS A 59 15.93 -17.79 -21.93
C LYS A 59 14.84 -18.18 -20.93
N GLN A 60 14.90 -17.65 -19.71
CA GLN A 60 13.90 -17.90 -18.68
C GLN A 60 13.91 -16.76 -17.66
N PHE A 61 12.79 -16.55 -16.96
CA PHE A 61 12.73 -15.77 -15.74
C PHE A 61 11.91 -16.50 -14.67
N TRP A 62 12.16 -16.17 -13.41
CA TRP A 62 11.41 -16.65 -12.26
C TRP A 62 11.05 -15.44 -11.41
N ILE A 63 9.85 -15.43 -10.85
CA ILE A 63 9.39 -14.36 -9.95
C ILE A 63 8.66 -14.98 -8.76
N ILE A 64 9.03 -14.54 -7.56
CA ILE A 64 8.23 -14.73 -6.35
C ILE A 64 7.68 -13.34 -6.02
N SER A 65 6.36 -13.23 -6.03
CA SER A 65 5.68 -11.96 -5.76
C SER A 65 4.70 -12.13 -4.62
N ARG A 66 4.61 -11.11 -3.77
CA ARG A 66 3.44 -10.95 -2.89
C ARG A 66 2.19 -10.71 -3.75
N HIS A 67 1.02 -10.99 -3.18
CA HIS A 67 -0.24 -10.51 -3.74
C HIS A 67 -0.25 -8.97 -3.84
N GLY A 68 -1.09 -8.42 -4.72
CA GLY A 68 -1.31 -6.98 -4.84
C GLY A 68 -2.13 -6.41 -3.68
N THR A 69 -2.43 -5.12 -3.79
CA THR A 69 -3.27 -4.37 -2.84
C THR A 69 -4.59 -5.11 -2.57
N ARG A 70 -4.89 -5.37 -1.29
CA ARG A 70 -6.07 -6.12 -0.84
C ARG A 70 -7.01 -5.22 -0.03
N TYR A 71 -8.26 -5.64 0.10
CA TYR A 71 -9.15 -5.04 1.09
C TYR A 71 -8.72 -5.42 2.52
N ALA A 72 -9.14 -4.60 3.48
CA ALA A 72 -9.14 -4.97 4.89
C ALA A 72 -10.15 -6.11 5.15
N ASP A 73 -10.01 -6.87 6.24
CA ASP A 73 -11.13 -7.69 6.73
C ASP A 73 -12.07 -6.90 7.64
N ALA A 74 -13.16 -7.55 8.04
CA ALA A 74 -14.17 -6.96 8.91
C ALA A 74 -13.58 -6.52 10.25
N ASP A 75 -12.72 -7.34 10.86
CA ASP A 75 -12.09 -7.02 12.15
C ASP A 75 -11.16 -5.80 12.01
N GLU A 76 -10.31 -5.76 10.97
CA GLU A 76 -9.47 -4.58 10.66
C GLU A 76 -10.35 -3.33 10.42
N VAL A 77 -11.50 -3.47 9.76
CA VAL A 77 -12.44 -2.36 9.52
C VAL A 77 -13.11 -1.88 10.80
N ASP A 78 -13.45 -2.79 11.70
CA ASP A 78 -14.05 -2.46 12.98
C ASP A 78 -13.06 -1.70 13.87
N GLU A 79 -11.79 -2.12 13.92
CA GLU A 79 -10.72 -1.38 14.59
C GLU A 79 -10.52 0.03 14.01
N LEU A 80 -10.63 0.19 12.68
CA LEU A 80 -10.51 1.50 12.03
C LEU A 80 -11.62 2.48 12.41
N LYS A 81 -12.75 2.02 12.98
CA LYS A 81 -13.81 2.91 13.47
C LYS A 81 -13.37 3.71 14.69
N ASP A 82 -12.38 3.24 15.44
CA ASP A 82 -11.81 3.98 16.58
C ASP A 82 -11.15 5.30 16.13
N LEU A 83 -10.90 5.48 14.82
CA LEU A 83 -10.45 6.76 14.26
C LEU A 83 -11.50 7.88 14.40
N TYR A 84 -12.79 7.56 14.50
CA TYR A 84 -13.82 8.57 14.81
C TYR A 84 -13.64 9.13 16.21
N ASP A 85 -13.34 8.29 17.20
CA ASP A 85 -13.06 8.76 18.56
C ASP A 85 -11.81 9.65 18.61
N LEU A 86 -10.78 9.31 17.81
CA LEU A 86 -9.58 10.13 17.69
C LEU A 86 -9.89 11.48 17.01
N GLN A 87 -10.66 11.47 15.93
CA GLN A 87 -11.12 12.66 15.21
C GLN A 87 -11.88 13.61 16.15
N GLU A 88 -12.86 13.09 16.91
CA GLU A 88 -13.63 13.89 17.88
C GLU A 88 -12.73 14.51 18.96
N LYS A 89 -11.77 13.75 19.50
CA LYS A 89 -10.80 14.25 20.48
C LYS A 89 -9.93 15.37 19.90
N ILE A 90 -9.42 15.21 18.68
CA ILE A 90 -8.60 16.24 18.01
C ILE A 90 -9.41 17.52 17.82
N ILE A 91 -10.64 17.41 17.29
CA ILE A 91 -11.52 18.57 17.07
C ILE A 91 -11.84 19.27 18.38
N LYS A 92 -12.24 18.52 19.42
CA LYS A 92 -12.55 19.08 20.75
C LYS A 92 -11.35 19.80 21.35
N ASN A 93 -10.17 19.19 21.34
CA ASN A 93 -8.95 19.77 21.89
C ASN A 93 -8.53 21.04 21.16
N HIS A 94 -8.78 21.11 19.85
CA HIS A 94 -8.50 22.29 19.03
C HIS A 94 -9.50 23.42 19.32
N GLU A 95 -10.81 23.14 19.27
CA GLU A 95 -11.85 24.19 19.34
C GLU A 95 -12.20 24.65 20.75
N LYS A 96 -12.23 23.72 21.73
CA LYS A 96 -12.66 24.04 23.11
C LYS A 96 -11.49 24.35 24.01
N ASP A 97 -10.42 23.57 23.90
CA ASP A 97 -9.30 23.64 24.83
C ASP A 97 -8.16 24.53 24.28
N GLY A 98 -8.24 24.96 23.01
CA GLY A 98 -7.24 25.83 22.36
C GLY A 98 -5.85 25.20 22.25
N SER A 99 -5.76 23.87 22.33
CA SER A 99 -4.50 23.12 22.45
C SER A 99 -4.00 22.54 21.12
N GLY A 100 -4.74 22.74 20.03
CA GLY A 100 -4.39 22.25 18.70
C GLY A 100 -3.70 23.31 17.83
N SER A 101 -2.88 22.85 16.88
CA SER A 101 -2.13 23.71 15.94
C SER A 101 -2.50 23.47 14.46
N LEU A 102 -3.64 22.80 14.20
CA LEU A 102 -4.14 22.60 12.84
C LEU A 102 -4.57 23.94 12.25
N CYS A 103 -4.28 24.17 10.97
CA CYS A 103 -4.83 25.34 10.29
C CYS A 103 -6.35 25.17 10.07
N ALA A 104 -7.07 26.25 9.75
CA ALA A 104 -8.52 26.22 9.55
C ALA A 104 -8.97 25.20 8.49
N LYS A 105 -8.23 25.08 7.39
CA LYS A 105 -8.53 24.15 6.29
C LYS A 105 -8.34 22.68 6.70
N ASP A 106 -7.29 22.39 7.46
CA ASP A 106 -7.05 21.03 7.98
C ASP A 106 -8.15 20.62 8.96
N LEU A 107 -8.56 21.54 9.84
CA LEU A 107 -9.64 21.29 10.79
C LEU A 107 -10.98 21.06 10.07
N GLU A 108 -11.29 21.84 9.03
CA GLU A 108 -12.50 21.64 8.23
C GLU A 108 -12.47 20.30 7.50
N ASN A 109 -11.36 19.97 6.84
CA ASN A 109 -11.17 18.66 6.21
C ASN A 109 -11.31 17.52 7.21
N LEU A 110 -10.71 17.65 8.41
CA LEU A 110 -10.82 16.65 9.44
C LEU A 110 -12.26 16.50 9.91
N LYS A 111 -13.07 17.56 10.05
CA LYS A 111 -14.50 17.45 10.39
C LYS A 111 -15.34 16.75 9.33
N LEU A 112 -14.99 16.93 8.05
CA LEU A 112 -15.68 16.32 6.92
C LEU A 112 -15.19 14.90 6.61
N TRP A 113 -14.04 14.51 7.18
CA TRP A 113 -13.47 13.19 6.98
C TRP A 113 -14.42 12.10 7.47
N THR A 114 -14.53 11.05 6.67
CA THR A 114 -15.28 9.83 6.98
C THR A 114 -14.43 8.63 6.58
N LEU A 115 -14.59 7.52 7.29
CA LEU A 115 -13.87 6.29 6.99
C LEU A 115 -14.35 5.71 5.66
N GLN A 116 -13.46 5.70 4.66
CA GLN A 116 -13.71 5.19 3.31
C GLN A 116 -13.19 3.75 3.17
N VAL A 117 -13.96 2.78 3.64
CA VAL A 117 -13.56 1.35 3.61
C VAL A 117 -14.68 0.48 3.06
N VAL A 118 -14.30 -0.57 2.34
CA VAL A 118 -15.23 -1.60 1.86
C VAL A 118 -15.30 -2.69 2.93
N SER A 119 -16.40 -2.75 3.68
CA SER A 119 -16.54 -3.58 4.89
C SER A 119 -17.02 -5.02 4.63
N ASN A 120 -17.43 -5.35 3.41
CA ASN A 120 -18.07 -6.63 3.07
C ASN A 120 -17.23 -7.58 2.21
N VAL A 121 -15.90 -7.39 2.16
CA VAL A 121 -14.98 -8.13 1.28
C VAL A 121 -13.89 -8.86 2.07
N LYS A 122 -13.55 -10.09 1.66
CA LYS A 122 -12.78 -11.06 2.45
C LYS A 122 -11.26 -10.97 2.25
N ARG A 123 -10.63 -9.83 2.56
CA ARG A 123 -9.19 -9.60 2.23
C ARG A 123 -8.84 -9.94 0.79
N ASP A 124 -9.83 -9.82 -0.10
CA ASP A 124 -9.69 -10.15 -1.51
C ASP A 124 -8.86 -9.09 -2.21
N LEU A 125 -8.34 -9.45 -3.39
CA LEU A 125 -7.58 -8.52 -4.21
C LEU A 125 -8.48 -7.34 -4.64
N THR A 126 -7.98 -6.13 -4.48
CA THR A 126 -8.66 -4.93 -4.98
C THR A 126 -8.47 -4.77 -6.49
N PRO A 127 -9.31 -3.97 -7.18
CA PRO A 127 -9.06 -3.58 -8.56
C PRO A 127 -7.68 -2.93 -8.76
N GLN A 128 -7.23 -2.12 -7.79
CA GLN A 128 -5.88 -1.55 -7.82
C GLN A 128 -4.82 -2.66 -7.74
N GLY A 129 -4.97 -3.62 -6.83
CA GLY A 129 -4.07 -4.77 -6.70
C GLY A 129 -3.99 -5.60 -7.97
N TYR A 130 -5.10 -5.79 -8.69
CA TYR A 130 -5.08 -6.41 -10.03
C TYR A 130 -4.24 -5.56 -11.00
N ASN A 131 -4.50 -4.25 -11.07
CA ASN A 131 -3.78 -3.35 -11.96
C ASN A 131 -2.28 -3.27 -11.66
N ASP A 132 -1.88 -3.33 -10.40
CA ASP A 132 -0.48 -3.34 -9.97
C ASP A 132 0.27 -4.52 -10.62
N LEU A 133 -0.28 -5.73 -10.52
CA LEU A 133 0.32 -6.94 -11.06
C LEU A 133 0.19 -7.04 -12.58
N TYR A 134 -0.94 -6.59 -13.14
CA TYR A 134 -1.12 -6.52 -14.59
C TYR A 134 -0.08 -5.59 -15.24
N ARG A 135 0.11 -4.39 -14.69
CA ARG A 135 1.13 -3.46 -15.17
C ARG A 135 2.54 -4.03 -14.93
N LEU A 136 2.77 -4.76 -13.85
CA LEU A 136 4.04 -5.46 -13.62
C LEU A 136 4.30 -6.49 -14.72
N GLY A 137 3.31 -7.31 -15.08
CA GLY A 137 3.39 -8.27 -16.19
C GLY A 137 3.75 -7.57 -17.50
N LYS A 138 3.05 -6.48 -17.86
CA LYS A 138 3.37 -5.69 -19.06
C LYS A 138 4.80 -5.17 -19.06
N ARG A 139 5.32 -4.74 -17.90
CA ARG A 139 6.73 -4.31 -17.79
C ARG A 139 7.68 -5.46 -18.03
N PHE A 140 7.43 -6.64 -17.45
CA PHE A 140 8.26 -7.82 -17.71
C PHE A 140 8.26 -8.22 -19.19
N LYS A 141 7.09 -8.19 -19.85
CA LYS A 141 6.98 -8.42 -21.29
C LYS A 141 7.84 -7.45 -22.11
N SER A 142 7.77 -6.16 -21.77
CA SER A 142 8.52 -5.10 -22.47
C SER A 142 10.03 -5.20 -22.25
N ARG A 143 10.44 -5.57 -21.03
CA ARG A 143 11.85 -5.71 -20.64
C ARG A 143 12.52 -6.93 -21.25
N PHE A 144 11.78 -8.02 -21.45
CA PHE A 144 12.30 -9.31 -21.92
C PHE A 144 11.49 -9.86 -23.11
N PRO A 145 11.36 -9.12 -24.22
CA PRO A 145 10.46 -9.47 -25.32
C PRO A 145 10.81 -10.84 -25.94
N ALA A 146 12.09 -11.23 -25.96
CA ALA A 146 12.55 -12.52 -26.45
C ALA A 146 11.84 -13.73 -25.81
N LEU A 147 11.49 -13.65 -24.52
CA LEU A 147 10.82 -14.73 -23.80
C LEU A 147 9.37 -14.95 -24.24
N PHE A 148 8.78 -13.96 -24.93
CA PHE A 148 7.34 -13.91 -25.22
C PHE A 148 7.04 -13.83 -26.72
N LYS A 149 8.03 -14.11 -27.58
CA LYS A 149 7.87 -14.15 -29.06
C LYS A 149 7.20 -15.44 -29.55
N GLN A 150 7.20 -16.49 -28.73
CA GLN A 150 6.67 -17.81 -29.09
C GLN A 150 5.18 -17.93 -28.73
N THR A 151 4.46 -18.79 -29.46
CA THR A 151 3.08 -19.16 -29.12
C THR A 151 3.06 -19.74 -27.72
N VAL A 152 2.23 -19.15 -26.85
CA VAL A 152 2.10 -19.57 -25.46
C VAL A 152 1.23 -20.81 -25.40
N THR A 153 1.79 -21.88 -24.89
CA THR A 153 1.07 -23.12 -24.55
C THR A 153 1.01 -23.28 -23.03
N LYS A 154 0.19 -24.21 -22.54
CA LYS A 154 0.14 -24.57 -21.11
C LYS A 154 1.49 -24.97 -20.52
N ASP A 155 2.40 -25.50 -21.34
CA ASP A 155 3.72 -25.94 -20.91
C ASP A 155 4.79 -24.81 -20.99
N SER A 156 4.40 -23.63 -21.51
CA SER A 156 5.32 -22.50 -21.71
C SER A 156 5.66 -21.76 -20.41
N PHE A 157 4.85 -21.91 -19.37
CA PHE A 157 5.09 -21.27 -18.08
C PHE A 157 4.58 -22.15 -16.94
N LYS A 158 5.07 -21.87 -15.73
CA LYS A 158 4.55 -22.43 -14.49
C LYS A 158 4.15 -21.30 -13.58
N VAL A 159 2.93 -21.39 -13.05
CA VAL A 159 2.38 -20.44 -12.08
C VAL A 159 1.96 -21.24 -10.86
N GLN A 160 2.24 -20.72 -9.68
CA GLN A 160 1.85 -21.32 -8.41
C GLN A 160 1.41 -20.21 -7.47
N PHE A 161 0.36 -20.46 -6.70
CA PHE A 161 -0.20 -19.51 -5.76
C PHE A 161 -0.80 -20.26 -4.56
N THR A 162 -0.96 -19.55 -3.45
CA THR A 162 -1.58 -20.13 -2.25
C THR A 162 -3.10 -20.23 -2.43
N THR A 163 -3.76 -20.93 -1.51
CA THR A 163 -5.23 -21.09 -1.46
C THR A 163 -6.00 -19.80 -1.18
N LYS A 164 -5.32 -18.65 -1.01
CA LYS A 164 -5.96 -17.34 -0.82
C LYS A 164 -6.35 -16.74 -2.17
N GLN A 165 -7.60 -16.29 -2.29
CA GLN A 165 -8.14 -15.61 -3.48
C GLN A 165 -7.17 -14.54 -4.00
N ARG A 166 -6.66 -13.69 -3.09
CA ARG A 166 -5.76 -12.59 -3.46
C ARG A 166 -4.46 -13.03 -4.13
N THR A 167 -3.92 -14.20 -3.79
CA THR A 167 -2.70 -14.71 -4.45
C THR A 167 -3.00 -15.31 -5.81
N ALA A 168 -4.12 -16.03 -5.94
CA ALA A 168 -4.56 -16.57 -7.23
C ALA A 168 -4.88 -15.43 -8.22
N ALA A 169 -5.70 -14.46 -7.80
CA ALA A 169 -6.05 -13.31 -8.63
C ALA A 169 -4.83 -12.45 -9.00
N SER A 170 -3.84 -12.32 -8.12
CA SER A 170 -2.59 -11.60 -8.41
C SER A 170 -1.75 -12.32 -9.48
N ALA A 171 -1.68 -13.65 -9.40
CA ALA A 171 -0.98 -14.46 -10.38
C ALA A 171 -1.65 -14.38 -11.75
N ILE A 172 -2.98 -14.45 -11.79
CA ILE A 172 -3.79 -14.27 -13.00
C ILE A 172 -3.54 -12.88 -13.60
N ALA A 173 -3.62 -11.82 -12.79
CA ALA A 173 -3.38 -10.45 -13.26
C ALA A 173 -1.99 -10.28 -13.90
N PHE A 174 -0.94 -10.85 -13.30
CA PHE A 174 0.41 -10.82 -13.84
C PHE A 174 0.49 -11.54 -15.19
N VAL A 175 -0.10 -12.73 -15.29
CA VAL A 175 -0.16 -13.53 -16.52
C VAL A 175 -0.96 -12.82 -17.62
N ASP A 176 -2.09 -12.19 -17.28
CA ASP A 176 -2.86 -11.34 -18.18
C ASP A 176 -2.01 -10.17 -18.71
N GLY A 177 -1.15 -9.58 -17.86
CA GLY A 177 -0.20 -8.55 -18.27
C GLY A 177 0.86 -9.05 -19.25
N LEU A 178 1.27 -10.31 -19.15
CA LEU A 178 2.24 -10.92 -20.06
C LEU A 178 1.62 -11.30 -21.41
N PHE A 179 0.45 -11.93 -21.39
CA PHE A 179 -0.09 -12.62 -22.56
C PHE A 179 -1.37 -12.01 -23.14
N GLY A 180 -2.06 -11.16 -22.36
CA GLY A 180 -3.39 -10.65 -22.68
C GLY A 180 -4.46 -11.35 -21.85
N THR A 181 -5.55 -10.63 -21.58
CA THR A 181 -6.70 -11.13 -20.82
C THR A 181 -7.56 -12.09 -21.65
N GLY A 182 -8.12 -13.12 -21.03
CA GLY A 182 -9.09 -14.01 -21.69
C GLY A 182 -8.49 -15.02 -22.67
N MET A 183 -7.18 -15.27 -22.57
CA MET A 183 -6.45 -16.24 -23.42
C MET A 183 -6.83 -17.72 -23.17
N GLY A 184 -7.77 -18.00 -22.25
CA GLY A 184 -8.17 -19.37 -21.90
C GLY A 184 -7.06 -20.19 -21.27
N LEU A 185 -6.10 -19.54 -20.60
CA LEU A 185 -5.01 -20.22 -19.92
C LEU A 185 -5.55 -20.96 -18.69
N GLU A 186 -5.24 -22.25 -18.60
CA GLU A 186 -5.56 -23.07 -17.43
C GLU A 186 -4.52 -22.82 -16.33
N PHE A 187 -5.00 -22.59 -15.11
CA PHE A 187 -4.16 -22.43 -13.92
C PHE A 187 -4.25 -23.68 -13.06
N PRO A 188 -3.15 -24.09 -12.41
CA PRO A 188 -3.18 -25.24 -11.52
C PRO A 188 -4.01 -24.95 -10.26
N GLU A 189 -4.48 -26.01 -9.61
CA GLU A 189 -5.04 -25.89 -8.28
C GLU A 189 -3.96 -25.50 -7.26
N ALA A 190 -4.35 -24.73 -6.25
CA ALA A 190 -3.45 -24.34 -5.18
C ALA A 190 -3.14 -25.53 -4.27
N LEU A 191 -1.88 -25.65 -3.84
CA LEU A 191 -1.49 -26.65 -2.86
C LEU A 191 -1.85 -26.18 -1.44
N GLU A 192 -2.50 -27.05 -0.67
CA GLU A 192 -2.78 -26.78 0.75
C GLU A 192 -1.46 -26.71 1.54
N ASP A 193 -0.67 -27.79 1.48
CA ASP A 193 0.65 -27.90 2.13
C ASP A 193 1.78 -27.52 1.16
N ASP A 194 1.85 -26.23 0.87
CA ASP A 194 2.81 -25.68 -0.09
C ASP A 194 4.16 -25.35 0.58
N MET A 195 5.10 -26.28 0.52
CA MET A 195 6.46 -26.08 1.04
C MET A 195 7.32 -25.11 0.21
N LEU A 196 6.90 -24.74 -1.01
CA LEU A 196 7.67 -23.82 -1.85
C LEU A 196 7.36 -22.36 -1.50
N ILE A 197 6.08 -22.00 -1.39
CA ILE A 197 5.65 -20.60 -1.16
C ILE A 197 5.08 -20.35 0.24
N LYS A 198 4.83 -21.40 1.04
CA LYS A 198 4.45 -21.31 2.46
C LYS A 198 5.29 -22.24 3.36
N PRO A 199 6.64 -22.29 3.25
CA PRO A 199 7.45 -23.21 4.05
C PRO A 199 7.30 -23.01 5.57
N TYR A 200 6.97 -21.78 6.00
CA TYR A 200 6.75 -21.45 7.41
C TYR A 200 5.54 -22.19 8.01
N ALA A 201 4.51 -22.47 7.21
CA ALA A 201 3.28 -23.12 7.68
C ALA A 201 3.52 -24.57 8.14
N SER A 202 4.53 -25.24 7.57
CA SER A 202 4.92 -26.60 7.98
C SER A 202 6.01 -26.61 9.07
N CYS A 203 6.46 -25.45 9.55
CA CYS A 203 7.56 -25.33 10.50
C CYS A 203 7.05 -25.21 11.94
N LYS A 204 7.01 -26.34 12.68
CA LYS A 204 6.57 -26.38 14.08
C LYS A 204 7.31 -25.40 15.01
N LYS A 205 8.61 -25.17 14.75
CA LYS A 205 9.40 -24.21 15.53
C LYS A 205 8.93 -22.78 15.27
N TRP A 206 8.65 -22.43 14.01
CA TRP A 206 8.11 -21.12 13.65
C TRP A 206 6.71 -20.90 14.24
N GLU A 207 5.83 -21.89 14.12
CA GLU A 207 4.49 -21.84 14.71
C GLU A 207 4.55 -21.57 16.23
N LYS A 208 5.45 -22.26 16.94
CA LYS A 208 5.64 -22.08 18.39
C LYS A 208 6.27 -20.73 18.73
N ASP A 209 7.40 -20.41 18.12
CA ASP A 209 8.27 -19.32 18.57
C ASP A 209 7.84 -17.96 18.01
N VAL A 210 7.03 -17.94 16.93
CA VAL A 210 6.60 -16.72 16.23
C VAL A 210 5.07 -16.58 16.24
N GLU A 211 4.33 -17.50 15.62
CA GLU A 211 2.88 -17.35 15.39
C GLU A 211 2.07 -17.40 16.70
N LYS A 212 2.35 -18.37 17.56
CA LYS A 212 1.68 -18.52 18.86
C LYS A 212 2.34 -17.73 19.98
N ASN A 213 3.48 -17.09 19.71
CA ASN A 213 4.21 -16.31 20.69
C ASN A 213 3.59 -14.91 20.83
N LYS A 214 3.02 -14.62 22.01
CA LYS A 214 2.39 -13.33 22.32
C LYS A 214 3.38 -12.16 22.33
N ASP A 215 4.66 -12.43 22.55
CA ASP A 215 5.69 -11.38 22.55
C ASP A 215 5.97 -10.86 21.13
N THR A 216 5.69 -11.65 20.09
CA THR A 216 5.87 -11.26 18.68
C THR A 216 5.06 -10.02 18.31
N THR A 217 3.89 -9.83 18.93
CA THR A 217 3.00 -8.70 18.67
C THR A 217 2.95 -7.68 19.81
N LYS A 218 3.87 -7.77 20.77
CA LYS A 218 3.88 -6.93 21.97
C LYS A 218 4.00 -5.44 21.66
N GLU A 219 4.83 -5.07 20.69
CA GLU A 219 5.02 -3.67 20.32
C GLU A 219 3.75 -3.06 19.70
N MET A 220 2.96 -3.84 18.94
CA MET A 220 1.68 -3.36 18.39
C MET A 220 0.62 -3.06 19.46
N LYS A 221 0.83 -3.52 20.71
CA LYS A 221 -0.10 -3.29 21.83
C LYS A 221 0.35 -2.17 22.77
N LYS A 222 1.54 -1.60 22.55
CA LYS A 222 2.10 -0.53 23.38
C LYS A 222 1.81 0.87 22.85
N PHE A 223 1.42 0.97 21.59
CA PHE A 223 1.08 2.19 20.87
C PHE A 223 -0.33 2.03 20.32
#